data_AF-A0A834Y8Q7-F1
#
_entry.id   AF-A0A834Y8Q7-F1
#
_cell.length_a   1.000
_cell.length_b   1.000
_cell.length_c   1.000
_cell.angle_alpha   90.00
_cell.angle_beta   90.00
_cell.angle_gamma   90.00
#
_symmetry.space_group_name_H-M   'P 1'
#
loop_
_entity.id
_entity.type
_entity.pdbx_description
1 polymer ?
#
loop_
_entity_poly.entity_id
_entity_poly.type
_entity_poly.pdbx_seq_one_letter_code
_entity_poly.pdbx_strand_id
1 'polypeptide(L)'
;MESNVSETTVDGNLLVARSLARAGVEFIFVVAGTPLQSLANRAVALGIRFIVFRNEQSAGYAASGYGYLTGKPGILLTVSGPGCVHGLAGLSNAATNAWPMVMICGSYDQNDFGKADFQARDQIAAVKLFVKCAAKAADISQIPKHVFEVIRSAASGRPSGCYLDIPSDVLHQTVSESDAVKLLAAAEKSNPMCTGQIYTRLCEFVTHLLHQVIGNLEIEKAVSLLRHAERPLIVIGKGAAFARAENLLKKLVECTGIPFLPTSMGKGLLPDSHPLAATAARSLAIGRCDVALVIGARLKESLHFGEPPEWSNDVKFILVDISKEEIELRKPYLGLVGDARKVVDMLNKEIKGHPFCLRNTCAWVGAISENAKENLLMMEFPLAKDVVPFNFLTPMRIIRDAISAVGSPAPILVSEGANTMDVGRAVLVQTEPRTRLDAGTWGTMGIGLGYCIAAAVASPGRLVVAVEGDNGFRFNAMEVEV
;
A
#
# COMPACT_ATOMS: atom_id res chain seq x y z
N MET A 1 -59.55 14.45 -6.92
CA MET A 1 -58.35 15.20 -6.52
C MET A 1 -57.30 14.18 -6.15
N GLU A 2 -56.54 13.71 -7.15
CA GLU A 2 -55.36 12.90 -6.90
C GLU A 2 -54.32 13.82 -6.24
N SER A 3 -53.92 13.49 -5.03
CA SER A 3 -52.84 14.15 -4.33
C SER A 3 -51.56 13.98 -5.16
N ASN A 4 -51.06 15.07 -5.75
CA ASN A 4 -49.73 15.17 -6.32
C ASN A 4 -48.71 14.85 -5.20
N VAL A 5 -48.35 13.57 -5.07
CA VAL A 5 -47.19 13.17 -4.28
C VAL A 5 -46.00 13.71 -5.06
N SER A 6 -45.37 14.78 -4.57
CA SER A 6 -44.14 15.30 -5.17
C SER A 6 -43.13 14.15 -5.21
N GLU A 7 -42.77 13.70 -6.40
CA GLU A 7 -41.82 12.63 -6.59
C GLU A 7 -40.52 13.04 -5.87
N THR A 8 -40.06 12.21 -4.92
CA THR A 8 -38.87 12.53 -4.14
C THR A 8 -37.66 12.54 -5.08
N THR A 9 -36.96 13.67 -5.15
CA THR A 9 -35.80 13.83 -6.02
C THR A 9 -34.49 13.60 -5.27
N VAL A 10 -33.51 13.06 -5.99
CA VAL A 10 -32.15 12.79 -5.52
C VAL A 10 -31.20 13.70 -6.29
N ASP A 11 -30.39 14.49 -5.58
CA ASP A 11 -29.36 15.31 -6.21
C ASP A 11 -28.04 14.54 -6.41
N GLY A 12 -27.14 15.09 -7.22
CA GLY A 12 -25.84 14.49 -7.48
C GLY A 12 -25.03 14.26 -6.21
N ASN A 13 -25.06 15.22 -5.26
CA ASN A 13 -24.41 15.06 -3.95
C ASN A 13 -24.88 13.81 -3.20
N LEU A 14 -26.20 13.56 -3.11
CA LEU A 14 -26.75 12.37 -2.46
C LEU A 14 -26.43 11.10 -3.24
N LEU A 15 -26.44 11.17 -4.57
CA LEU A 15 -26.13 10.02 -5.41
C LEU A 15 -24.67 9.57 -5.29
N VAL A 16 -23.72 10.50 -5.18
CA VAL A 16 -22.31 10.19 -4.87
C VAL A 16 -22.22 9.53 -3.49
N ALA A 17 -22.84 10.14 -2.47
CA ALA A 17 -22.81 9.63 -1.10
C ALA A 17 -23.38 8.19 -1.00
N ARG A 18 -24.52 7.92 -1.65
CA ARG A 18 -25.11 6.59 -1.74
C ARG A 18 -24.22 5.61 -2.50
N SER A 19 -23.57 6.06 -3.58
CA SER A 19 -22.63 5.23 -4.35
C SER A 19 -21.43 4.81 -3.50
N LEU A 20 -20.83 5.74 -2.74
CA LEU A 20 -19.71 5.45 -1.84
C LEU A 20 -20.12 4.51 -0.69
N ALA A 21 -21.26 4.76 -0.05
CA ALA A 21 -21.77 3.92 1.02
C ALA A 21 -22.06 2.49 0.52
N ARG A 22 -22.72 2.34 -0.64
CA ARG A 22 -22.96 1.04 -1.27
C ARG A 22 -21.68 0.35 -1.74
N ALA A 23 -20.68 1.15 -2.12
CA ALA A 23 -19.35 0.68 -2.42
C ALA A 23 -18.56 0.21 -1.17
N GLY A 24 -19.12 0.34 0.04
CA GLY A 24 -18.50 -0.09 1.29
C GLY A 24 -17.47 0.89 1.86
N VAL A 25 -17.47 2.15 1.41
CA VAL A 25 -16.58 3.19 1.95
C VAL A 25 -17.01 3.54 3.37
N GLU A 26 -16.09 3.35 4.32
CA GLU A 26 -16.31 3.63 5.75
C GLU A 26 -15.68 4.95 6.19
N PHE A 27 -14.55 5.32 5.56
CA PHE A 27 -13.75 6.49 5.91
C PHE A 27 -13.41 7.33 4.68
N ILE A 28 -13.50 8.65 4.84
CA ILE A 28 -13.04 9.63 3.86
C ILE A 28 -12.05 10.57 4.55
N PHE A 29 -10.85 10.69 3.98
CA PHE A 29 -9.82 11.62 4.39
C PHE A 29 -10.01 12.91 3.59
N VAL A 30 -10.12 14.07 4.25
CA VAL A 30 -10.63 15.28 3.60
C VAL A 30 -9.98 16.55 4.12
N VAL A 31 -9.85 17.54 3.23
CA VAL A 31 -9.82 18.95 3.63
C VAL A 31 -11.12 19.57 3.15
N ALA A 32 -11.90 20.13 4.07
CA ALA A 32 -13.25 20.60 3.76
C ALA A 32 -13.23 21.92 2.98
N GLY A 33 -14.17 22.06 2.05
CA GLY A 33 -14.42 23.31 1.33
C GLY A 33 -15.43 23.14 0.19
N THR A 34 -15.69 24.22 -0.54
CA THR A 34 -16.59 24.22 -1.71
C THR A 34 -15.97 23.44 -2.89
N PRO A 35 -16.76 22.76 -3.74
CA PRO A 35 -18.22 22.63 -3.73
C PRO A 35 -18.76 21.43 -2.93
N LEU A 36 -17.93 20.71 -2.16
CA LEU A 36 -18.26 19.36 -1.66
C LEU A 36 -18.87 19.32 -0.26
N GLN A 37 -19.24 20.46 0.33
CA GLN A 37 -19.78 20.50 1.68
C GLN A 37 -21.14 19.79 1.80
N SER A 38 -21.99 19.92 0.79
CA SER A 38 -23.27 19.20 0.72
C SER A 38 -23.06 17.69 0.60
N LEU A 39 -22.11 17.25 -0.24
CA LEU A 39 -21.70 15.84 -0.32
C LEU A 39 -21.21 15.31 1.03
N ALA A 40 -20.34 16.08 1.72
CA ALA A 40 -19.81 15.68 3.02
C ALA A 40 -20.92 15.42 4.03
N ASN A 41 -21.86 16.35 4.19
CA ASN A 41 -22.99 16.21 5.10
C ASN A 41 -23.86 14.97 4.78
N ARG A 42 -24.13 14.72 3.48
CA ARG A 42 -24.92 13.56 3.04
C ARG A 42 -24.20 12.24 3.26
N ALA A 43 -22.88 12.20 3.05
CA ALA A 43 -22.06 11.02 3.31
C ALA A 43 -21.99 10.68 4.80
N VAL A 44 -21.84 11.68 5.67
CA VAL A 44 -21.90 11.51 7.13
C VAL A 44 -23.25 10.98 7.57
N ALA A 45 -24.36 11.49 7.01
CA ALA A 45 -25.71 11.00 7.30
C ALA A 45 -25.92 9.52 6.89
N LEU A 46 -25.10 8.99 5.98
CA LEU A 46 -25.09 7.58 5.57
C LEU A 46 -24.08 6.72 6.37
N GLY A 47 -23.45 7.28 7.41
CA GLY A 47 -22.53 6.56 8.30
C GLY A 47 -21.06 6.58 7.89
N ILE A 48 -20.69 7.33 6.83
CA ILE A 48 -19.29 7.48 6.43
C ILE A 48 -18.60 8.45 7.39
N ARG A 49 -17.45 8.04 7.94
CA ARG A 49 -16.66 8.86 8.87
C ARG A 49 -15.68 9.75 8.12
N PHE A 50 -15.72 11.05 8.40
CA PHE A 50 -14.81 12.03 7.80
C PHE A 50 -13.64 12.27 8.76
N ILE A 51 -12.42 12.15 8.25
CA ILE A 51 -11.19 12.48 8.97
C ILE A 51 -10.66 13.75 8.33
N VAL A 52 -10.74 14.86 9.06
CA VAL A 52 -10.44 16.21 8.55
C VAL A 52 -8.98 16.53 8.81
N PHE A 53 -8.27 16.92 7.75
CA PHE A 53 -6.85 17.25 7.78
C PHE A 53 -6.61 18.74 7.61
N ARG A 54 -5.38 19.16 7.86
CA ARG A 54 -4.91 20.53 7.67
C ARG A 54 -4.38 20.77 6.26
N ASN A 55 -3.97 19.72 5.55
CA ASN A 55 -3.52 19.79 4.17
C ASN A 55 -3.93 18.54 3.36
N GLU A 56 -4.31 18.72 2.08
CA GLU A 56 -4.72 17.62 1.19
C GLU A 56 -3.58 16.63 0.90
N GLN A 57 -2.33 17.08 0.95
CA GLN A 57 -1.15 16.21 0.84
C GLN A 57 -1.15 15.17 1.96
N SER A 58 -1.27 15.61 3.23
CA SER A 58 -1.32 14.73 4.39
C SER A 58 -2.54 13.82 4.37
N ALA A 59 -3.72 14.35 4.01
CA ALA A 59 -4.94 13.58 3.84
C ALA A 59 -4.76 12.49 2.77
N GLY A 60 -4.06 12.82 1.68
CA GLY A 60 -3.75 11.89 0.61
C GLY A 60 -2.77 10.80 1.04
N TYR A 61 -1.74 11.14 1.81
CA TYR A 61 -0.88 10.13 2.42
C TYR A 61 -1.66 9.22 3.36
N ALA A 62 -2.55 9.79 4.19
CA ALA A 62 -3.38 9.00 5.09
C ALA A 62 -4.31 8.02 4.33
N ALA A 63 -5.01 8.50 3.31
CA ALA A 63 -5.81 7.64 2.43
C ALA A 63 -4.97 6.53 1.77
N SER A 64 -3.77 6.85 1.27
CA SER A 64 -2.89 5.84 0.68
C SER A 64 -2.43 4.78 1.70
N GLY A 65 -2.08 5.21 2.92
CA GLY A 65 -1.68 4.32 4.00
C GLY A 65 -2.82 3.42 4.47
N TYR A 66 -4.04 3.96 4.58
CA TYR A 66 -5.24 3.19 4.85
C TYR A 66 -5.48 2.12 3.78
N GLY A 67 -5.25 2.49 2.50
CA GLY A 67 -5.26 1.59 1.37
C GLY A 67 -4.34 0.39 1.53
N TYR A 68 -3.08 0.62 1.89
CA TYR A 68 -2.10 -0.43 2.14
C TYR A 68 -2.45 -1.31 3.35
N LEU A 69 -2.85 -0.69 4.46
CA LEU A 69 -3.10 -1.39 5.73
C LEU A 69 -4.37 -2.23 5.72
N THR A 70 -5.39 -1.84 4.96
CA THR A 70 -6.69 -2.53 4.92
C THR A 70 -6.91 -3.33 3.65
N GLY A 71 -6.23 -2.96 2.56
CA GLY A 71 -6.51 -3.51 1.23
C GLY A 71 -7.73 -2.92 0.53
N LYS A 72 -8.47 -2.02 1.20
CA LYS A 72 -9.61 -1.29 0.68
C LYS A 72 -9.12 0.05 0.14
N PRO A 73 -9.52 0.51 -1.07
CA PRO A 73 -9.11 1.81 -1.57
C PRO A 73 -9.41 2.93 -0.58
N GLY A 74 -8.38 3.64 -0.12
CA GLY A 74 -8.57 4.83 0.71
C GLY A 74 -9.13 5.98 -0.13
N ILE A 75 -10.11 6.70 0.42
CA ILE A 75 -10.79 7.79 -0.28
C ILE A 75 -10.27 9.13 0.22
N LEU A 76 -9.63 9.88 -0.67
CA LEU A 76 -9.30 11.29 -0.48
C LEU A 76 -10.40 12.14 -1.14
N LEU A 77 -10.97 13.08 -0.40
CA LEU A 77 -11.91 14.08 -0.93
C LEU A 77 -11.26 15.46 -0.91
N THR A 78 -11.22 16.15 -2.06
CA THR A 78 -10.62 17.49 -2.17
C THR A 78 -11.52 18.47 -2.92
N VAL A 79 -11.34 19.76 -2.62
CA VAL A 79 -11.91 20.86 -3.41
C VAL A 79 -11.28 20.97 -4.80
N SER A 80 -11.87 21.79 -5.68
CA SER A 80 -11.37 22.04 -7.03
C SER A 80 -10.01 22.77 -7.03
N GLY A 81 -9.39 22.85 -8.20
CA GLY A 81 -8.19 23.64 -8.49
C GLY A 81 -7.03 23.39 -7.50
N PRO A 82 -6.78 24.29 -6.53
CA PRO A 82 -5.73 24.12 -5.53
C PRO A 82 -5.84 22.80 -4.75
N GLY A 83 -7.04 22.37 -4.36
CA GLY A 83 -7.22 21.10 -3.63
C GLY A 83 -6.77 19.90 -4.48
N CYS A 84 -7.09 19.95 -5.78
CA CYS A 84 -6.58 18.96 -6.74
C CYS A 84 -5.05 18.94 -6.78
N VAL A 85 -4.42 20.11 -6.83
CA VAL A 85 -2.95 20.24 -6.91
C VAL A 85 -2.27 19.75 -5.64
N HIS A 86 -2.79 20.07 -4.45
CA HIS A 86 -2.22 19.59 -3.18
C HIS A 86 -2.43 18.08 -2.99
N GLY A 87 -3.59 17.55 -3.39
CA GLY A 87 -3.88 16.11 -3.32
C GLY A 87 -3.03 15.23 -4.25
N LEU A 88 -2.46 15.80 -5.32
CA LEU A 88 -1.57 15.08 -6.25
C LEU A 88 -0.39 14.42 -5.53
N ALA A 89 0.14 15.03 -4.48
CA ALA A 89 1.27 14.48 -3.74
C ALA A 89 0.92 13.11 -3.12
N GLY A 90 -0.24 12.99 -2.48
CA GLY A 90 -0.73 11.73 -1.92
C GLY A 90 -1.11 10.72 -3.01
N LEU A 91 -1.81 11.18 -4.05
CA LEU A 91 -2.28 10.35 -5.17
C LEU A 91 -1.12 9.69 -5.93
N SER A 92 -0.12 10.49 -6.27
CA SER A 92 1.07 10.03 -6.99
C SER A 92 1.94 9.11 -6.12
N ASN A 93 2.04 9.40 -4.82
CA ASN A 93 2.72 8.52 -3.86
C ASN A 93 2.02 7.15 -3.75
N ALA A 94 0.69 7.10 -3.74
CA ALA A 94 -0.08 5.85 -3.74
C ALA A 94 0.20 5.04 -5.01
N ALA A 95 0.14 5.67 -6.18
CA ALA A 95 0.44 5.02 -7.46
C ALA A 95 1.86 4.43 -7.49
N THR A 96 2.85 5.20 -7.06
CA THR A 96 4.26 4.76 -7.03
C THR A 96 4.51 3.63 -6.03
N ASN A 97 3.85 3.65 -4.88
CA ASN A 97 3.93 2.58 -3.89
C ASN A 97 3.12 1.33 -4.26
N ALA A 98 2.26 1.44 -5.28
CA ALA A 98 1.27 0.45 -5.68
C ALA A 98 0.23 0.17 -4.58
N TRP A 99 -0.36 1.24 -4.03
CA TRP A 99 -1.38 1.19 -2.99
C TRP A 99 -2.74 1.67 -3.51
N PRO A 100 -3.84 1.00 -3.14
CA PRO A 100 -5.16 1.35 -3.65
C PRO A 100 -5.64 2.65 -3.00
N MET A 101 -5.90 3.66 -3.83
CA MET A 101 -6.42 4.95 -3.39
C MET A 101 -7.31 5.54 -4.47
N VAL A 102 -8.36 6.25 -4.08
CA VAL A 102 -9.17 7.07 -4.98
C VAL A 102 -9.19 8.50 -4.45
N MET A 103 -8.82 9.45 -5.30
CA MET A 103 -9.02 10.87 -5.06
C MET A 103 -10.26 11.34 -5.80
N ILE A 104 -11.25 11.82 -5.05
CA ILE A 104 -12.48 12.41 -5.56
C ILE A 104 -12.37 13.92 -5.41
N CYS A 105 -12.55 14.64 -6.51
CA CYS A 105 -12.39 16.08 -6.55
C CYS A 105 -13.65 16.73 -7.12
N GLY A 106 -14.13 17.77 -6.45
CA GLY A 106 -15.10 18.68 -7.04
C GLY A 106 -14.44 19.46 -8.17
N SER A 107 -15.21 19.86 -9.18
CA SER A 107 -14.74 20.77 -10.23
C SER A 107 -15.79 21.84 -10.54
N TYR A 108 -15.43 22.80 -11.39
CA TYR A 108 -16.26 23.93 -11.79
C TYR A 108 -17.41 23.49 -12.71
N ASP A 109 -18.37 24.38 -12.94
CA ASP A 109 -19.49 24.12 -13.84
C ASP A 109 -18.97 23.91 -15.27
N GLN A 110 -19.40 22.82 -15.92
CA GLN A 110 -18.85 22.42 -17.22
C GLN A 110 -18.97 23.50 -18.31
N ASN A 111 -20.01 24.33 -18.25
CA ASN A 111 -20.26 25.42 -19.19
C ASN A 111 -19.30 26.60 -19.04
N ASP A 112 -18.52 26.66 -17.95
CA ASP A 112 -17.56 27.72 -17.65
C ASP A 112 -16.11 27.35 -17.99
N PHE A 113 -15.94 26.24 -18.71
CA PHE A 113 -14.67 25.85 -19.29
C PHE A 113 -14.01 27.00 -20.06
N GLY A 114 -12.78 27.35 -19.67
CA GLY A 114 -11.99 28.39 -20.32
C GLY A 114 -12.35 29.84 -19.94
N LYS A 115 -13.34 30.06 -19.05
CA LYS A 115 -13.78 31.40 -18.64
C LYS A 115 -13.08 31.95 -17.39
N ALA A 116 -12.04 31.28 -16.91
CA ALA A 116 -11.34 31.60 -15.66
C ALA A 116 -12.27 31.63 -14.42
N ASP A 117 -13.19 30.67 -14.36
CA ASP A 117 -14.08 30.48 -13.20
C ASP A 117 -13.29 30.10 -11.91
N PHE A 118 -13.93 30.22 -10.76
CA PHE A 118 -13.37 29.97 -9.45
C PHE A 118 -12.70 28.58 -9.39
N GLN A 119 -11.39 28.56 -9.14
CA GLN A 119 -10.59 27.34 -9.07
C GLN A 119 -10.66 26.47 -10.33
N ALA A 120 -11.08 27.02 -11.48
CA ALA A 120 -11.26 26.27 -12.71
C ALA A 120 -9.92 25.86 -13.33
N ARG A 121 -9.71 24.55 -13.47
CA ARG A 121 -8.56 23.94 -14.14
C ARG A 121 -8.97 22.62 -14.79
N ASP A 122 -8.29 22.24 -15.87
CA ASP A 122 -8.44 20.88 -16.42
C ASP A 122 -7.76 19.88 -15.49
N GLN A 123 -8.52 19.39 -14.51
CA GLN A 123 -8.00 18.50 -13.47
C GLN A 123 -7.70 17.11 -14.03
N ILE A 124 -8.48 16.63 -15.01
CA ILE A 124 -8.23 15.35 -15.69
C ILE A 124 -6.88 15.39 -16.39
N ALA A 125 -6.58 16.46 -17.14
CA ALA A 125 -5.27 16.61 -17.76
C ALA A 125 -4.14 16.69 -16.73
N ALA A 126 -4.37 17.38 -15.60
CA ALA A 126 -3.36 17.54 -14.54
C ALA A 126 -2.98 16.21 -13.85
N VAL A 127 -3.95 15.31 -13.65
CA VAL A 127 -3.71 14.06 -12.89
C VAL A 127 -3.29 12.88 -13.75
N LYS A 128 -3.51 12.92 -15.08
CA LYS A 128 -3.44 11.74 -15.96
C LYS A 128 -2.12 10.97 -15.91
N LEU A 129 -1.00 11.64 -15.64
CA LEU A 129 0.33 11.03 -15.55
C LEU A 129 0.58 10.31 -14.21
N PHE A 130 -0.24 10.57 -13.19
CA PHE A 130 -0.03 10.11 -11.82
C PHE A 130 -1.01 9.02 -11.38
N VAL A 131 -1.94 8.62 -12.26
CA VAL A 131 -3.01 7.69 -11.91
C VAL A 131 -3.13 6.54 -12.89
N LYS A 132 -3.65 5.42 -12.40
CA LYS A 132 -4.02 4.28 -13.24
C LYS A 132 -5.31 4.55 -14.02
N CYS A 133 -6.24 5.28 -13.43
CA CYS A 133 -7.53 5.61 -14.02
C CYS A 133 -7.94 7.03 -13.60
N ALA A 134 -8.44 7.82 -14.55
CA ALA A 134 -9.08 9.10 -14.30
C ALA A 134 -10.45 9.10 -15.01
N ALA A 135 -11.50 9.49 -14.29
CA ALA A 135 -12.85 9.61 -14.83
C ALA A 135 -13.44 10.98 -14.47
N LYS A 136 -14.32 11.51 -15.32
CA LYS A 136 -15.10 12.72 -15.08
C LYS A 136 -16.57 12.40 -15.30
N ALA A 137 -17.41 12.64 -14.30
CA ALA A 137 -18.86 12.49 -14.46
C ALA A 137 -19.40 13.73 -15.20
N ALA A 138 -19.84 13.56 -16.44
CA ALA A 138 -20.41 14.66 -17.24
C ALA A 138 -21.92 14.88 -16.98
N ASP A 139 -22.57 13.89 -16.38
CA ASP A 139 -24.01 13.86 -16.08
C ASP A 139 -24.28 13.04 -14.81
N ILE A 140 -25.34 13.39 -14.07
CA ILE A 140 -25.75 12.72 -12.82
C ILE A 140 -25.91 11.21 -12.99
N SER A 141 -26.39 10.74 -14.15
CA SER A 141 -26.57 9.30 -14.42
C SER A 141 -25.25 8.52 -14.45
N GLN A 142 -24.12 9.20 -14.66
CA GLN A 142 -22.80 8.57 -14.75
C GLN A 142 -22.12 8.41 -13.38
N ILE A 143 -22.60 9.13 -12.35
CA ILE A 143 -21.98 9.15 -11.02
C ILE A 143 -21.78 7.73 -10.46
N PRO A 144 -22.83 6.87 -10.35
CA PRO A 144 -22.64 5.55 -9.76
C PRO A 144 -21.62 4.73 -10.53
N LYS A 145 -21.73 4.69 -11.86
CA LYS A 145 -20.81 3.92 -12.71
C LYS A 145 -19.35 4.32 -12.43
N HIS A 146 -19.04 5.61 -12.45
CA HIS A 146 -17.67 6.08 -12.29
C HIS A 146 -17.14 5.87 -10.87
N VAL A 147 -17.95 6.05 -9.82
CA VAL A 147 -17.55 5.74 -8.44
C VAL A 147 -17.13 4.27 -8.31
N PHE A 148 -17.96 3.34 -8.77
CA PHE A 148 -17.64 1.92 -8.70
C PHE A 148 -16.45 1.55 -9.59
N GLU A 149 -16.31 2.17 -10.76
CA GLU A 149 -15.21 1.93 -11.71
C GLU A 149 -13.85 2.36 -11.17
N VAL A 150 -13.73 3.56 -10.57
CA VAL A 150 -12.45 4.03 -10.03
C VAL A 150 -12.04 3.25 -8.79
N ILE A 151 -12.99 2.84 -7.94
CA ILE A 151 -12.73 1.98 -6.76
C ILE A 151 -12.23 0.61 -7.21
N ARG A 152 -12.90 -0.03 -8.18
CA ARG A 152 -12.44 -1.30 -8.77
C ARG A 152 -11.06 -1.15 -9.43
N SER A 153 -10.85 -0.05 -10.14
CA SER A 153 -9.57 0.23 -10.80
C SER A 153 -8.45 0.43 -9.79
N ALA A 154 -8.68 1.11 -8.67
CA ALA A 154 -7.65 1.32 -7.65
C ALA A 154 -7.15 -0.01 -7.03
N ALA A 155 -8.04 -1.00 -6.86
CA ALA A 155 -7.73 -2.28 -6.22
C ALA A 155 -7.28 -3.41 -7.16
N SER A 156 -7.64 -3.36 -8.45
CA SER A 156 -7.39 -4.46 -9.40
C SER A 156 -5.95 -4.50 -9.94
N GLY A 157 -5.50 -5.68 -10.39
CA GLY A 157 -4.15 -5.85 -10.93
C GLY A 157 -3.09 -5.38 -9.93
N ARG A 158 -2.10 -4.61 -10.42
CA ARG A 158 -1.24 -3.82 -9.54
C ARG A 158 -2.08 -2.66 -8.95
N PRO A 159 -2.29 -2.60 -7.61
CA PRO A 159 -3.05 -1.51 -7.01
C PRO A 159 -2.39 -0.17 -7.28
N SER A 160 -3.19 0.89 -7.35
CA SER A 160 -2.69 2.23 -7.69
C SER A 160 -3.68 3.33 -7.31
N GLY A 161 -3.24 4.59 -7.41
CA GLY A 161 -4.09 5.77 -7.32
C GLY A 161 -5.02 5.90 -8.53
N CYS A 162 -6.28 6.21 -8.29
CA CYS A 162 -7.27 6.58 -9.29
C CYS A 162 -7.92 7.93 -8.95
N TYR A 163 -8.51 8.57 -9.94
CA TYR A 163 -9.08 9.90 -9.81
C TYR A 163 -10.50 9.98 -10.36
N LEU A 164 -11.37 10.70 -9.66
CA LEU A 164 -12.74 10.99 -10.07
C LEU A 164 -13.02 12.50 -9.96
N ASP A 165 -13.28 13.12 -11.10
CA ASP A 165 -13.75 14.50 -11.21
C ASP A 165 -15.29 14.54 -11.20
N ILE A 166 -15.87 15.37 -10.33
CA ILE A 166 -17.31 15.58 -10.24
C ILE A 166 -17.61 17.08 -10.33
N PRO A 167 -18.10 17.57 -11.49
CA PRO A 167 -18.45 18.96 -11.70
C PRO A 167 -19.54 19.46 -10.76
N SER A 168 -19.46 20.74 -10.41
CA SER A 168 -20.44 21.44 -9.57
C SER A 168 -21.85 21.38 -10.18
N ASP A 169 -22.01 21.64 -11.47
CA ASP A 169 -23.31 21.54 -12.16
C ASP A 169 -23.90 20.13 -12.05
N VAL A 170 -23.06 19.09 -12.16
CA VAL A 170 -23.47 17.69 -12.01
C VAL A 170 -23.87 17.34 -10.58
N LEU A 171 -23.23 17.93 -9.56
CA LEU A 171 -23.62 17.76 -8.15
C LEU A 171 -25.00 18.36 -7.84
N HIS A 172 -25.43 19.36 -8.60
CA HIS A 172 -26.72 20.06 -8.43
C HIS A 172 -27.83 19.56 -9.36
N GLN A 173 -27.51 18.72 -10.35
CA GLN A 173 -28.52 17.99 -11.12
C GLN A 173 -29.38 17.10 -10.20
N THR A 174 -30.58 16.78 -10.65
CA THR A 174 -31.53 15.94 -9.90
C THR A 174 -32.12 14.85 -10.78
N VAL A 175 -32.45 13.71 -10.16
CA VAL A 175 -33.17 12.58 -10.78
C VAL A 175 -34.28 12.10 -9.85
N SER A 176 -35.25 11.34 -10.36
CA SER A 176 -36.24 10.66 -9.52
C SER A 176 -35.56 9.63 -8.60
N GLU A 177 -36.14 9.38 -7.41
CA GLU A 177 -35.67 8.32 -6.52
C GLU A 177 -35.67 6.94 -7.23
N SER A 178 -36.69 6.67 -8.06
CA SER A 178 -36.77 5.44 -8.86
C SER A 178 -35.56 5.28 -9.80
N ASP A 179 -35.18 6.34 -10.50
CA ASP A 179 -34.05 6.28 -11.43
C ASP A 179 -32.71 6.22 -10.70
N ALA A 180 -32.55 6.93 -9.58
CA ALA A 180 -31.39 6.79 -8.70
C ALA A 180 -31.17 5.34 -8.26
N VAL A 181 -32.24 4.64 -7.85
CA VAL A 181 -32.18 3.22 -7.46
C VAL A 181 -31.75 2.34 -8.63
N LYS A 182 -32.29 2.56 -9.83
CA LYS A 182 -31.90 1.80 -11.05
C LYS A 182 -30.43 2.01 -11.40
N LEU A 183 -29.94 3.25 -11.35
CA LEU A 183 -28.55 3.60 -11.66
C LEU A 183 -27.58 2.95 -10.68
N LEU A 184 -27.88 3.00 -9.37
CA LEU A 184 -27.08 2.34 -8.34
C LEU A 184 -27.04 0.82 -8.56
N ALA A 185 -28.19 0.18 -8.78
CA ALA A 185 -28.27 -1.26 -9.00
C ALA A 185 -27.52 -1.71 -10.27
N ALA A 186 -27.58 -0.92 -11.34
CA ALA A 186 -26.84 -1.19 -12.57
C ALA A 186 -25.32 -1.09 -12.37
N ALA A 187 -24.86 -0.10 -11.62
CA ALA A 187 -23.44 0.10 -11.29
C ALA A 187 -22.90 -1.04 -10.40
N GLU A 188 -23.67 -1.46 -9.40
CA GLU A 188 -23.35 -2.62 -8.55
C GLU A 188 -23.27 -3.92 -9.34
N LYS A 189 -24.26 -4.18 -10.21
CA LYS A 189 -24.28 -5.38 -11.07
C LYS A 189 -23.07 -5.44 -11.99
N SER A 190 -22.60 -4.28 -12.46
CA SER A 190 -21.42 -4.18 -13.32
C SER A 190 -20.10 -4.29 -12.53
N ASN A 191 -20.15 -4.11 -11.20
CA ASN A 191 -18.99 -4.14 -10.31
C ASN A 191 -19.31 -4.93 -9.03
N PRO A 192 -19.68 -6.23 -9.14
CA PRO A 192 -20.15 -7.01 -7.99
C PRO A 192 -19.11 -7.07 -6.86
N MET A 193 -17.84 -6.97 -7.24
CA MET A 193 -16.66 -6.98 -6.36
C MET A 193 -16.57 -5.79 -5.40
N CYS A 194 -17.25 -4.70 -5.70
CA CYS A 194 -17.18 -3.46 -4.94
C CYS A 194 -18.43 -3.24 -4.06
N THR A 195 -19.27 -4.25 -3.83
CA THR A 195 -20.49 -4.11 -3.01
C THR A 195 -20.26 -4.51 -1.55
N GLY A 196 -20.95 -3.88 -0.60
CA GLY A 196 -20.67 -3.88 0.85
C GLY A 196 -20.18 -5.18 1.53
N GLN A 197 -20.66 -6.37 1.15
CA GLN A 197 -20.18 -7.65 1.71
C GLN A 197 -18.93 -8.23 1.01
N ILE A 198 -18.72 -7.89 -0.26
CA ILE A 198 -17.56 -8.30 -1.05
C ILE A 198 -16.41 -7.30 -0.87
N TYR A 199 -16.70 -6.05 -0.50
CA TYR A 199 -15.71 -5.02 -0.16
C TYR A 199 -14.77 -5.44 0.99
N THR A 200 -15.29 -6.18 1.98
CA THR A 200 -14.49 -6.78 3.07
C THR A 200 -13.53 -7.87 2.59
N ARG A 201 -13.79 -8.47 1.41
CA ARG A 201 -12.99 -9.53 0.79
C ARG A 201 -12.32 -9.12 -0.52
N LEU A 202 -12.27 -7.82 -0.87
CA LEU A 202 -11.61 -7.34 -2.09
C LEU A 202 -10.17 -7.88 -2.21
N CYS A 203 -9.43 -7.93 -1.10
CA CYS A 203 -8.08 -8.52 -1.05
C CYS A 203 -8.02 -10.03 -1.29
N GLU A 204 -9.08 -10.77 -0.98
CA GLU A 204 -9.12 -12.19 -1.30
C GLU A 204 -9.57 -12.37 -2.75
N PHE A 205 -10.68 -11.74 -3.16
CA PHE A 205 -11.37 -12.06 -4.40
C PHE A 205 -10.90 -11.29 -5.65
N VAL A 206 -10.40 -10.04 -5.56
CA VAL A 206 -10.00 -9.27 -6.77
C VAL A 206 -8.78 -9.87 -7.42
N THR A 207 -7.90 -10.49 -6.66
CA THR A 207 -6.79 -11.27 -7.19
C THR A 207 -7.21 -12.65 -7.71
N HIS A 208 -8.45 -13.09 -7.47
CA HIS A 208 -8.94 -14.40 -7.90
C HIS A 208 -9.39 -14.49 -9.36
N LEU A 209 -9.99 -13.46 -9.95
CA LEU A 209 -10.81 -13.63 -11.17
C LEU A 209 -10.24 -13.06 -12.48
N LEU A 210 -9.14 -12.29 -12.48
CA LEU A 210 -8.70 -11.57 -13.68
C LEU A 210 -7.28 -11.88 -14.18
N HIS A 211 -6.54 -12.82 -13.57
CA HIS A 211 -5.13 -12.99 -13.91
C HIS A 211 -4.80 -14.37 -14.49
N GLN A 212 -3.87 -14.35 -15.45
CA GLN A 212 -3.30 -15.52 -16.11
C GLN A 212 -2.99 -16.61 -15.08
N VAL A 213 -3.44 -17.83 -15.36
CA VAL A 213 -3.05 -19.01 -14.61
C VAL A 213 -1.56 -19.18 -14.84
N ILE A 214 -0.74 -19.00 -13.79
CA ILE A 214 0.65 -19.42 -13.82
C ILE A 214 0.65 -20.91 -14.16
N GLY A 215 1.36 -21.30 -15.22
CA GLY A 215 1.46 -22.71 -15.56
C GLY A 215 2.16 -23.48 -14.45
N ASN A 216 1.73 -24.71 -14.21
CA ASN A 216 2.40 -25.59 -13.24
C ASN A 216 3.88 -25.77 -13.60
N LEU A 217 4.21 -25.73 -14.89
CA LEU A 217 5.58 -25.84 -15.39
C LEU A 217 6.52 -24.72 -14.88
N GLU A 218 6.04 -23.48 -14.81
CA GLU A 218 6.83 -22.37 -14.27
C GLU A 218 7.08 -22.53 -12.77
N ILE A 219 6.10 -23.04 -12.02
CA ILE A 219 6.24 -23.34 -10.59
C ILE A 219 7.23 -24.49 -10.38
N GLU A 220 7.13 -25.57 -11.16
CA GLU A 220 8.07 -26.70 -11.14
C GLU A 220 9.51 -26.24 -11.44
N LYS A 221 9.69 -25.37 -12.44
CA LYS A 221 10.99 -24.76 -12.76
C LYS A 221 11.52 -23.92 -11.60
N ALA A 222 10.69 -23.09 -10.99
CA ALA A 222 11.10 -22.27 -9.84
C ALA A 222 11.55 -23.15 -8.66
N VAL A 223 10.78 -24.19 -8.32
CA VAL A 223 11.12 -25.13 -7.25
C VAL A 223 12.39 -25.92 -7.59
N SER A 224 12.56 -26.34 -8.84
CA SER A 224 13.77 -27.03 -9.29
C SER A 224 15.01 -26.15 -9.18
N LEU A 225 14.93 -24.87 -9.56
CA LEU A 225 16.03 -23.91 -9.39
C LEU A 225 16.41 -23.72 -7.93
N LEU A 226 15.43 -23.56 -7.04
CA LEU A 226 15.67 -23.41 -5.61
C LEU A 226 16.26 -24.68 -4.98
N ARG A 227 15.82 -25.86 -5.43
CA ARG A 227 16.32 -27.15 -4.92
C ARG A 227 17.80 -27.38 -5.24
N HIS A 228 18.27 -26.93 -6.39
CA HIS A 228 19.65 -27.11 -6.84
C HIS A 228 20.55 -25.90 -6.56
N ALA A 229 20.01 -24.84 -5.94
CA ALA A 229 20.79 -23.68 -5.54
C ALA A 229 21.73 -24.01 -4.40
N GLU A 230 22.98 -23.53 -4.48
CA GLU A 230 23.96 -23.65 -3.41
C GLU A 230 23.77 -22.57 -2.35
N ARG A 231 23.35 -21.36 -2.76
CA ARG A 231 23.22 -20.17 -1.92
C ARG A 231 21.87 -19.46 -2.19
N PRO A 232 20.72 -20.14 -2.01
CA PRO A 232 19.42 -19.55 -2.27
C PRO A 232 19.09 -18.43 -1.28
N LEU A 233 18.34 -17.44 -1.74
CA LEU A 233 17.83 -16.32 -0.94
C LEU A 233 16.36 -16.04 -1.28
N ILE A 234 15.52 -15.84 -0.27
CA ILE A 234 14.14 -15.34 -0.45
C ILE A 234 14.10 -13.85 -0.11
N VAL A 235 13.72 -12.99 -1.05
CA VAL A 235 13.52 -11.55 -0.80
C VAL A 235 12.03 -11.26 -0.70
N ILE A 236 11.57 -10.66 0.40
CA ILE A 236 10.15 -10.37 0.64
C ILE A 236 9.84 -8.88 0.64
N GLY A 237 8.92 -8.50 -0.24
CA GLY A 237 8.52 -7.12 -0.46
C GLY A 237 7.22 -6.72 0.23
N LYS A 238 6.95 -5.42 0.23
CA LYS A 238 5.66 -4.88 0.67
C LYS A 238 4.47 -5.36 -0.15
N GLY A 239 4.68 -5.82 -1.39
CA GLY A 239 3.64 -6.45 -2.20
C GLY A 239 3.18 -7.78 -1.60
N ALA A 240 4.10 -8.56 -1.03
CA ALA A 240 3.75 -9.78 -0.30
C ALA A 240 3.04 -9.49 1.03
N ALA A 241 3.44 -8.39 1.70
CA ALA A 241 2.75 -7.88 2.89
C ALA A 241 1.31 -7.44 2.57
N PHE A 242 1.12 -6.73 1.45
CA PHE A 242 -0.19 -6.31 0.95
C PHE A 242 -1.07 -7.51 0.59
N ALA A 243 -0.51 -8.53 -0.07
CA ALA A 243 -1.20 -9.77 -0.45
C ALA A 243 -1.57 -10.69 0.74
N ARG A 244 -1.21 -10.33 1.98
CA ARG A 244 -1.43 -11.15 3.18
C ARG A 244 -0.78 -12.53 3.10
N ALA A 245 0.45 -12.59 2.58
CA ALA A 245 1.17 -13.84 2.35
C ALA A 245 1.96 -14.38 3.57
N GLU A 246 1.91 -13.71 4.73
CA GLU A 246 2.75 -14.00 5.91
C GLU A 246 2.79 -15.49 6.32
N ASN A 247 1.64 -16.15 6.44
CA ASN A 247 1.57 -17.54 6.89
C ASN A 247 2.16 -18.51 5.86
N LEU A 248 1.95 -18.25 4.57
CA LEU A 248 2.46 -19.08 3.48
C LEU A 248 3.95 -18.86 3.26
N LEU A 249 4.43 -17.61 3.44
CA LEU A 249 5.85 -17.28 3.42
C LEU A 249 6.58 -17.92 4.59
N LYS A 250 6.02 -17.85 5.80
CA LYS A 250 6.56 -18.54 6.97
C LYS A 250 6.71 -20.03 6.70
N LYS A 251 5.66 -20.67 6.17
CA LYS A 251 5.70 -22.07 5.77
C LYS A 251 6.78 -22.35 4.72
N LEU A 252 6.90 -21.51 3.69
CA LEU A 252 7.90 -21.67 2.64
C LEU A 252 9.33 -21.61 3.22
N VAL A 253 9.60 -20.61 4.05
CA VAL A 253 10.90 -20.41 4.70
C VAL A 253 11.23 -21.57 5.65
N GLU A 254 10.29 -21.96 6.51
CA GLU A 254 10.50 -23.04 7.50
C GLU A 254 10.62 -24.42 6.84
N CYS A 255 9.86 -24.70 5.79
CA CYS A 255 9.95 -25.97 5.07
C CYS A 255 11.26 -26.09 4.27
N THR A 256 11.71 -25.01 3.65
CA THR A 256 12.90 -25.04 2.78
C THR A 256 14.19 -24.74 3.52
N GLY A 257 14.16 -24.10 4.68
CA GLY A 257 15.36 -23.65 5.40
C GLY A 257 16.12 -22.51 4.69
N ILE A 258 15.54 -21.90 3.64
CA ILE A 258 16.20 -20.84 2.87
C ILE A 258 16.23 -19.53 3.68
N PRO A 259 17.40 -18.86 3.81
CA PRO A 259 17.48 -17.53 4.41
C PRO A 259 16.60 -16.51 3.69
N PHE A 260 16.03 -15.56 4.43
CA PHE A 260 15.17 -14.53 3.84
C PHE A 260 15.62 -13.11 4.18
N LEU A 261 15.41 -12.19 3.25
CA LEU A 261 15.72 -10.78 3.37
C LEU A 261 14.44 -9.95 3.16
N PRO A 262 13.88 -9.34 4.22
CA PRO A 262 12.78 -8.41 4.04
C PRO A 262 13.27 -7.07 3.48
N THR A 263 12.50 -6.50 2.55
CA THR A 263 12.58 -5.05 2.26
C THR A 263 12.03 -4.26 3.45
N SER A 264 12.21 -2.93 3.48
CA SER A 264 11.81 -2.11 4.64
C SER A 264 10.38 -2.36 5.14
N MET A 265 9.37 -2.21 4.26
CA MET A 265 7.96 -2.52 4.59
C MET A 265 7.58 -4.00 4.37
N GLY A 266 8.58 -4.86 4.13
CA GLY A 266 8.46 -6.32 4.22
C GLY A 266 8.84 -6.86 5.60
N LYS A 267 9.47 -6.05 6.46
CA LYS A 267 9.81 -6.42 7.85
C LYS A 267 8.54 -6.82 8.62
N GLY A 268 8.67 -7.83 9.46
CA GLY A 268 7.56 -8.38 10.24
C GLY A 268 6.65 -9.37 9.51
N LEU A 269 6.74 -9.53 8.17
CA LEU A 269 6.10 -10.64 7.46
C LEU A 269 6.45 -12.00 8.07
N LEU A 270 7.74 -12.15 8.37
CA LEU A 270 8.24 -13.03 9.41
C LEU A 270 8.90 -12.11 10.46
N PRO A 271 8.94 -12.50 11.74
CA PRO A 271 9.63 -11.71 12.76
C PRO A 271 11.07 -11.43 12.34
N ASP A 272 11.53 -10.19 12.48
CA ASP A 272 12.89 -9.80 12.12
C ASP A 272 13.96 -10.55 12.95
N SER A 273 13.58 -11.10 14.11
CA SER A 273 14.40 -11.95 14.96
C SER A 273 14.43 -13.43 14.53
N HIS A 274 13.79 -13.79 13.42
CA HIS A 274 13.74 -15.17 12.95
C HIS A 274 15.17 -15.68 12.64
N PRO A 275 15.52 -16.94 13.00
CA PRO A 275 16.90 -17.45 12.82
C PRO A 275 17.43 -17.42 11.38
N LEU A 276 16.52 -17.51 10.41
CA LEU A 276 16.82 -17.41 8.96
C LEU A 276 16.76 -15.99 8.39
N ALA A 277 16.55 -14.96 9.22
CA ALA A 277 16.52 -13.57 8.77
C ALA A 277 17.94 -13.09 8.41
N ALA A 278 18.14 -12.74 7.15
CA ALA A 278 19.39 -12.22 6.63
C ALA A 278 19.49 -10.68 6.72
N THR A 279 18.58 -10.00 7.45
CA THR A 279 18.52 -8.54 7.55
C THR A 279 19.86 -7.93 7.98
N ALA A 280 20.48 -8.50 9.02
CA ALA A 280 21.79 -8.06 9.51
C ALA A 280 22.97 -8.59 8.67
N ALA A 281 22.74 -9.53 7.75
CA ALA A 281 23.74 -10.07 6.82
C ALA A 281 23.46 -9.65 5.37
N ARG A 282 22.74 -8.53 5.15
CA ARG A 282 22.21 -8.13 3.84
C ARG A 282 23.27 -8.16 2.75
N SER A 283 24.43 -7.53 2.98
CA SER A 283 25.50 -7.42 1.97
C SER A 283 26.06 -8.79 1.57
N LEU A 284 26.25 -9.69 2.55
CA LEU A 284 26.67 -11.06 2.29
C LEU A 284 25.60 -11.84 1.50
N ALA A 285 24.34 -11.72 1.93
CA ALA A 285 23.19 -12.41 1.33
C ALA A 285 23.04 -12.06 -0.16
N ILE A 286 22.98 -10.77 -0.50
CA ILE A 286 22.79 -10.34 -1.89
C ILE A 286 24.05 -10.56 -2.74
N GLY A 287 25.23 -10.31 -2.19
CA GLY A 287 26.49 -10.37 -2.95
C GLY A 287 26.98 -11.78 -3.24
N ARG A 288 26.45 -12.80 -2.55
CA ARG A 288 26.89 -14.20 -2.72
C ARG A 288 25.79 -15.15 -3.16
N CYS A 289 24.51 -14.78 -3.11
CA CYS A 289 23.45 -15.68 -3.55
C CYS A 289 23.58 -16.04 -5.04
N ASP A 290 23.21 -17.27 -5.38
CA ASP A 290 23.20 -17.80 -6.76
C ASP A 290 21.78 -17.88 -7.34
N VAL A 291 20.76 -18.06 -6.49
CA VAL A 291 19.34 -17.99 -6.86
C VAL A 291 18.59 -17.10 -5.86
N ALA A 292 17.89 -16.09 -6.37
CA ALA A 292 17.09 -15.18 -5.54
C ALA A 292 15.61 -15.25 -5.93
N LEU A 293 14.76 -15.75 -5.02
CA LEU A 293 13.30 -15.70 -5.14
C LEU A 293 12.77 -14.40 -4.55
N VAL A 294 12.38 -13.46 -5.40
CA VAL A 294 11.93 -12.12 -5.02
C VAL A 294 10.41 -12.04 -5.11
N ILE A 295 9.74 -11.85 -3.97
CA ILE A 295 8.29 -11.97 -3.85
C ILE A 295 7.67 -10.62 -3.51
N GLY A 296 6.92 -10.04 -4.45
CA GLY A 296 6.22 -8.76 -4.25
C GLY A 296 7.16 -7.60 -3.96
N ALA A 297 8.40 -7.66 -4.47
CA ALA A 297 9.41 -6.61 -4.39
C ALA A 297 9.95 -6.29 -5.79
N ARG A 298 10.22 -5.01 -6.03
CA ARG A 298 10.92 -4.55 -7.24
C ARG A 298 12.42 -4.53 -7.00
N LEU A 299 13.20 -4.93 -8.00
CA LEU A 299 14.64 -4.66 -8.09
C LEU A 299 14.86 -3.17 -8.38
N LYS A 300 14.59 -2.33 -7.38
CA LYS A 300 14.80 -0.88 -7.41
C LYS A 300 16.15 -0.52 -6.76
N GLU A 301 16.43 0.77 -6.62
CA GLU A 301 17.65 1.30 -6.00
C GLU A 301 17.97 0.63 -4.65
N SER A 302 16.98 0.43 -3.77
CA SER A 302 17.22 -0.22 -2.46
C SER A 302 17.62 -1.70 -2.53
N LEU A 303 17.53 -2.31 -3.71
CA LEU A 303 18.03 -3.65 -4.04
C LEU A 303 19.05 -3.57 -5.18
N HIS A 304 19.72 -2.42 -5.35
CA HIS A 304 20.79 -2.17 -6.31
C HIS A 304 20.42 -2.58 -7.73
N PHE A 305 19.14 -2.41 -8.10
CA PHE A 305 18.58 -2.80 -9.40
C PHE A 305 18.73 -4.29 -9.78
N GLY A 306 19.24 -5.13 -8.87
CA GLY A 306 19.66 -6.50 -9.18
C GLY A 306 20.98 -6.57 -9.95
N GLU A 307 21.80 -5.53 -9.89
CA GLU A 307 22.99 -5.34 -10.72
C GLU A 307 24.30 -5.50 -9.91
N PRO A 308 25.41 -5.84 -10.57
CA PRO A 308 26.76 -5.81 -9.99
C PRO A 308 27.23 -4.37 -9.72
N PRO A 309 28.18 -4.16 -8.78
CA PRO A 309 28.92 -5.19 -8.02
C PRO A 309 28.19 -5.70 -6.77
N GLU A 310 27.05 -5.13 -6.38
CA GLU A 310 26.38 -5.53 -5.15
C GLU A 310 25.68 -6.89 -5.25
N TRP A 311 25.18 -7.25 -6.43
CA TRP A 311 24.76 -8.61 -6.75
C TRP A 311 25.83 -9.34 -7.55
N SER A 312 25.86 -10.67 -7.44
CA SER A 312 26.69 -11.48 -8.32
C SER A 312 26.21 -11.40 -9.77
N ASN A 313 27.12 -11.37 -10.74
CA ASN A 313 26.80 -11.40 -12.17
C ASN A 313 26.00 -12.65 -12.59
N ASP A 314 26.16 -13.75 -11.86
CA ASP A 314 25.58 -15.05 -12.20
C ASP A 314 24.29 -15.37 -11.44
N VAL A 315 23.76 -14.42 -10.66
CA VAL A 315 22.54 -14.63 -9.88
C VAL A 315 21.35 -14.88 -10.79
N LYS A 316 20.58 -15.93 -10.50
CA LYS A 316 19.33 -16.24 -11.19
C LYS A 316 18.16 -15.69 -10.39
N PHE A 317 17.56 -14.62 -10.89
CA PHE A 317 16.35 -14.05 -10.29
C PHE A 317 15.10 -14.84 -10.69
N ILE A 318 14.32 -15.25 -9.69
CA ILE A 318 12.92 -15.67 -9.83
C ILE A 318 12.07 -14.53 -9.29
N LEU A 319 11.36 -13.81 -10.14
CA LEU A 319 10.53 -12.68 -9.72
C LEU A 319 9.05 -13.06 -9.69
N VAL A 320 8.40 -12.78 -8.56
CA VAL A 320 6.95 -12.91 -8.38
C VAL A 320 6.35 -11.51 -8.29
N ASP A 321 5.59 -11.12 -9.31
CA ASP A 321 4.85 -9.85 -9.33
C ASP A 321 3.52 -10.03 -10.04
N ILE A 322 2.52 -9.26 -9.66
CA ILE A 322 1.20 -9.26 -10.30
C ILE A 322 1.21 -8.52 -11.64
N SER A 323 2.17 -7.62 -11.85
CA SER A 323 2.36 -6.85 -13.08
C SER A 323 3.24 -7.60 -14.06
N LYS A 324 2.65 -7.96 -15.20
CA LYS A 324 3.37 -8.54 -16.34
C LYS A 324 4.43 -7.57 -16.88
N GLU A 325 4.09 -6.28 -16.89
CA GLU A 325 4.94 -5.19 -17.36
C GLU A 325 6.23 -5.08 -16.53
N GLU A 326 6.14 -5.28 -15.21
CA GLU A 326 7.33 -5.30 -14.35
C GLU A 326 8.25 -6.49 -14.68
N ILE A 327 7.69 -7.67 -14.91
CA ILE A 327 8.45 -8.87 -15.29
C ILE A 327 9.12 -8.68 -16.66
N GLU A 328 8.39 -8.13 -17.63
CA GLU A 328 8.92 -7.84 -18.98
C GLU A 328 10.00 -6.75 -18.96
N LEU A 329 9.86 -5.74 -18.09
CA LEU A 329 10.86 -4.69 -17.90
C LEU A 329 12.15 -5.25 -17.29
N ARG A 330 12.05 -6.12 -16.29
CA ARG A 330 13.20 -6.65 -15.54
C ARG A 330 13.87 -7.84 -16.20
N LYS A 331 13.18 -8.57 -17.08
CA LYS A 331 13.70 -9.74 -17.81
C LYS A 331 14.44 -10.73 -16.90
N PRO A 332 13.80 -11.22 -15.81
CA PRO A 332 14.46 -12.13 -14.88
C PRO A 332 14.72 -13.50 -15.52
N TYR A 333 15.54 -14.32 -14.85
CA TYR A 333 15.76 -15.71 -15.27
C TYR A 333 14.43 -16.49 -15.32
N LEU A 334 13.53 -16.24 -14.36
CA LEU A 334 12.16 -16.76 -14.38
C LEU A 334 11.18 -15.72 -13.80
N GLY A 335 10.12 -15.42 -14.55
CA GLY A 335 9.05 -14.53 -14.11
C GLY A 335 7.77 -15.30 -13.79
N LEU A 336 7.21 -15.09 -12.60
CA LEU A 336 5.96 -15.69 -12.14
C LEU A 336 4.91 -14.57 -12.00
N VAL A 337 4.10 -14.38 -13.04
CA VAL A 337 3.09 -13.33 -13.09
C VAL A 337 1.85 -13.76 -12.30
N GLY A 338 1.65 -13.18 -11.11
CA GLY A 338 0.48 -13.47 -10.30
C GLY A 338 0.50 -12.87 -8.91
N ASP A 339 -0.60 -13.07 -8.19
CA ASP A 339 -0.72 -12.68 -6.78
C ASP A 339 0.31 -13.41 -5.91
N ALA A 340 1.05 -12.66 -5.09
CA ALA A 340 2.11 -13.20 -4.26
C ALA A 340 1.62 -14.31 -3.31
N ARG A 341 0.44 -14.18 -2.70
CA ARG A 341 -0.11 -15.20 -1.79
C ARG A 341 -0.41 -16.49 -2.56
N LYS A 342 -1.03 -16.41 -3.74
CA LYS A 342 -1.29 -17.58 -4.59
C LYS A 342 -0.02 -18.27 -5.09
N VAL A 343 0.95 -17.50 -5.58
CA VAL A 343 2.21 -18.08 -6.10
C VAL A 343 2.93 -18.83 -4.99
N VAL A 344 2.99 -18.26 -3.78
CA VAL A 344 3.62 -18.91 -2.63
C VAL A 344 2.85 -20.16 -2.19
N ASP A 345 1.52 -20.18 -2.30
CA ASP A 345 0.73 -21.40 -2.07
C ASP A 345 1.07 -22.51 -3.09
N MET A 346 1.18 -22.16 -4.37
CA MET A 346 1.57 -23.10 -5.44
C MET A 346 2.99 -23.64 -5.22
N LEU A 347 3.96 -22.78 -4.88
CA LEU A 347 5.32 -23.18 -4.54
C LEU A 347 5.32 -24.16 -3.35
N ASN A 348 4.57 -23.86 -2.28
CA ASN A 348 4.46 -24.74 -1.12
C ASN A 348 3.85 -26.11 -1.47
N LYS A 349 2.85 -26.14 -2.37
CA LYS A 349 2.22 -27.40 -2.83
C LYS A 349 3.20 -28.25 -3.64
N GLU A 350 3.94 -27.63 -4.55
CA GLU A 350 4.95 -28.31 -5.36
C GLU A 350 6.11 -28.85 -4.50
N ILE A 351 6.61 -28.05 -3.55
CA ILE A 351 7.63 -28.48 -2.59
C ILE A 351 7.13 -29.64 -1.72
N LYS A 352 5.85 -29.66 -1.35
CA LYS A 352 5.28 -30.78 -0.58
C LYS A 352 5.32 -32.10 -1.35
N GLY A 353 5.17 -32.09 -2.67
CA GLY A 353 5.29 -33.28 -3.52
C GLY A 353 6.71 -33.83 -3.57
N HIS A 354 7.71 -32.93 -3.57
CA HIS A 354 9.13 -33.27 -3.63
C HIS A 354 9.95 -32.43 -2.63
N PRO A 355 9.92 -32.78 -1.33
CA PRO A 355 10.52 -31.95 -0.28
C PRO A 355 12.03 -31.80 -0.40
N PHE A 356 12.51 -30.60 -0.06
CA PHE A 356 13.92 -30.33 0.18
C PHE A 356 14.03 -29.30 1.31
N CYS A 357 15.14 -29.32 2.04
CA CYS A 357 15.39 -28.39 3.13
C CYS A 357 16.90 -28.17 3.30
N LEU A 358 17.34 -26.92 3.28
CA LEU A 358 18.67 -26.54 3.73
C LEU A 358 18.70 -26.66 5.26
N ARG A 359 19.41 -27.68 5.75
CA ARG A 359 19.61 -27.85 7.18
C ARG A 359 20.48 -26.72 7.73
N ASN A 360 20.41 -26.44 9.04
CA ASN A 360 21.28 -25.48 9.71
C ASN A 360 22.78 -25.86 9.60
N THR A 361 23.10 -27.11 9.28
CA THR A 361 24.46 -27.58 8.98
C THR A 361 24.94 -27.23 7.57
N CYS A 362 24.08 -26.65 6.73
CA CYS A 362 24.45 -26.14 5.42
C CYS A 362 25.40 -24.95 5.60
N ALA A 363 26.54 -24.98 4.90
CA ALA A 363 27.55 -23.92 4.96
C ALA A 363 26.96 -22.53 4.64
N TRP A 364 26.01 -22.45 3.71
CA TRP A 364 25.35 -21.18 3.36
C TRP A 364 24.51 -20.60 4.51
N VAL A 365 23.65 -21.43 5.11
CA VAL A 365 22.80 -21.01 6.25
C VAL A 365 23.69 -20.61 7.43
N GLY A 366 24.72 -21.41 7.73
CA GLY A 366 25.70 -21.10 8.77
C GLY A 366 26.40 -19.76 8.56
N ALA A 367 26.89 -19.50 7.34
CA ALA A 367 27.57 -18.25 7.00
C ALA A 367 26.67 -17.01 7.17
N ILE A 368 25.40 -17.10 6.77
CA ILE A 368 24.42 -16.02 6.97
C ILE A 368 24.15 -15.79 8.46
N SER A 369 23.88 -16.85 9.22
CA SER A 369 23.58 -16.74 10.65
C SER A 369 24.77 -16.20 11.45
N GLU A 370 25.99 -16.63 11.14
CA GLU A 370 27.22 -16.15 11.78
C GLU A 370 27.46 -14.67 11.47
N ASN A 371 27.40 -14.27 10.19
CA ASN A 371 27.58 -12.88 9.82
C ASN A 371 26.48 -11.96 10.39
N ALA A 372 25.22 -12.43 10.42
CA ALA A 372 24.12 -11.69 11.04
C ALA A 372 24.37 -11.48 12.54
N LYS A 373 24.83 -12.52 13.25
CA LYS A 373 25.17 -12.44 14.67
C LYS A 373 26.31 -11.47 14.93
N GLU A 374 27.39 -11.53 14.15
CA GLU A 374 28.52 -10.60 14.25
C GLU A 374 28.08 -9.16 14.03
N ASN A 375 27.32 -8.88 12.97
CA ASN A 375 26.87 -7.53 12.65
C ASN A 375 25.89 -6.98 13.70
N LEU A 376 25.02 -7.82 14.27
CA LEU A 376 24.16 -7.43 15.38
C LEU A 376 24.99 -7.07 16.63
N LEU A 377 26.01 -7.86 16.98
CA LEU A 377 26.91 -7.54 18.09
C LEU A 377 27.66 -6.22 17.87
N MET A 378 28.15 -6.00 16.65
CA MET A 378 28.81 -4.75 16.26
C MET A 378 27.87 -3.55 16.33
N MET A 379 26.58 -3.73 16.08
CA MET A 379 25.55 -2.68 16.19
C MET A 379 25.12 -2.44 17.64
N GLU A 380 25.02 -3.49 18.47
CA GLU A 380 24.64 -3.36 19.89
C GLU A 380 25.71 -2.65 20.72
N PHE A 381 27.00 -2.84 20.42
CA PHE A 381 28.09 -2.20 21.18
C PHE A 381 27.98 -0.67 21.27
N PRO A 382 27.77 0.09 20.18
CA PRO A 382 27.54 1.53 20.27
C PRO A 382 26.15 1.90 20.80
N LEU A 383 25.11 1.09 20.56
CA LEU A 383 23.75 1.33 21.06
C LEU A 383 23.69 1.26 22.59
N ALA A 384 24.40 0.32 23.21
CA ALA A 384 24.41 0.09 24.66
C ALA A 384 25.07 1.22 25.48
N LYS A 385 25.70 2.21 24.83
CA LYS A 385 26.35 3.32 25.51
C LYS A 385 25.34 4.39 25.91
N ASP A 386 25.26 4.66 27.21
CA ASP A 386 24.58 5.83 27.76
C ASP A 386 25.54 7.01 27.83
N VAL A 387 25.35 7.98 26.94
CA VAL A 387 26.19 9.18 26.85
C VAL A 387 25.35 10.43 27.13
N VAL A 388 25.94 11.41 27.81
CA VAL A 388 25.33 12.72 28.06
C VAL A 388 26.30 13.82 27.59
N PRO A 389 25.89 14.75 26.70
CA PRO A 389 24.58 14.81 26.03
C PRO A 389 24.33 13.61 25.10
N PHE A 390 23.07 13.31 24.82
CA PHE A 390 22.69 12.19 23.94
C PHE A 390 23.36 12.31 22.58
N ASN A 391 23.93 11.19 22.10
CA ASN A 391 24.24 11.03 20.68
C ASN A 391 22.98 10.57 19.93
N PHE A 392 23.10 10.29 18.62
CA PHE A 392 21.98 9.84 17.81
C PHE A 392 21.45 8.44 18.17
N LEU A 393 22.33 7.54 18.66
CA LEU A 393 22.01 6.13 18.93
C LEU A 393 21.35 5.92 20.30
N THR A 394 21.68 6.72 21.30
CA THR A 394 21.06 6.66 22.64
C THR A 394 19.53 6.77 22.60
N PRO A 395 18.90 7.80 21.97
CA PRO A 395 17.45 7.86 21.86
C PRO A 395 16.88 6.74 20.98
N MET A 396 17.58 6.32 19.93
CA MET A 396 17.16 5.19 19.09
C MET A 396 17.04 3.88 19.88
N ARG A 397 18.00 3.60 20.78
CA ARG A 397 17.92 2.46 21.70
C ARG A 397 16.72 2.58 22.62
N ILE A 398 16.54 3.73 23.27
CA ILE A 398 15.42 3.96 24.21
C ILE A 398 14.08 3.74 23.51
N ILE A 399 13.92 4.28 22.30
CA ILE A 399 12.71 4.12 21.48
C ILE A 399 12.50 2.65 21.09
N ARG A 400 13.56 1.97 20.62
CA ARG A 400 13.51 0.53 20.29
C ARG A 400 13.03 -0.29 21.47
N ASP A 401 13.65 -0.09 22.64
CA ASP A 401 13.38 -0.87 23.85
C ASP A 401 11.93 -0.62 24.32
N ALA A 402 11.45 0.64 24.25
CA ALA A 402 10.07 1.00 24.56
C ALA A 402 9.06 0.36 23.60
N ILE A 403 9.29 0.42 22.28
CA ILE A 403 8.44 -0.23 21.27
C ILE A 403 8.39 -1.75 21.50
N SER A 404 9.56 -2.37 21.76
CA SER A 404 9.66 -3.82 21.96
C SER A 404 8.95 -4.28 23.23
N ALA A 405 8.98 -3.47 24.29
CA ALA A 405 8.34 -3.78 25.56
C ALA A 405 6.80 -3.84 25.50
N VAL A 406 6.17 -3.24 24.47
CA VAL A 406 4.71 -3.31 24.28
C VAL A 406 4.25 -4.74 23.97
N GLY A 407 5.09 -5.56 23.34
CA GLY A 407 4.76 -6.95 22.99
C GLY A 407 3.74 -7.03 21.86
N SER A 408 2.77 -7.95 21.96
CA SER A 408 1.72 -8.17 20.96
C SER A 408 0.37 -7.63 21.46
N PRO A 409 -0.40 -6.90 20.64
CA PRO A 409 -0.12 -6.53 19.25
C PRO A 409 1.03 -5.54 19.13
N ALA A 410 1.99 -5.83 18.24
CA ALA A 410 3.17 -4.98 18.05
C ALA A 410 2.79 -3.55 17.63
N PRO A 411 3.45 -2.47 18.10
CA PRO A 411 3.12 -1.13 17.65
C PRO A 411 3.27 -0.95 16.13
N ILE A 412 2.42 -0.14 15.51
CA ILE A 412 2.62 0.31 14.12
C ILE A 412 3.62 1.46 14.15
N LEU A 413 4.82 1.21 13.64
CA LEU A 413 5.89 2.16 13.46
C LEU A 413 5.74 2.92 12.14
N VAL A 414 5.60 4.23 12.22
CA VAL A 414 5.81 5.14 11.10
C VAL A 414 7.20 5.76 11.23
N SER A 415 7.96 5.82 10.15
CA SER A 415 9.31 6.38 10.21
C SER A 415 9.74 7.01 8.89
N GLU A 416 10.16 8.27 8.95
CA GLU A 416 10.76 8.99 7.84
C GLU A 416 12.01 9.79 8.26
N GLY A 417 12.72 10.31 7.26
CA GLY A 417 14.01 10.98 7.41
C GLY A 417 15.13 10.26 6.67
N ALA A 418 16.34 10.80 6.78
CA ALA A 418 17.55 10.15 6.24
C ALA A 418 18.11 9.17 7.28
N ASN A 419 19.00 9.66 8.16
CA ASN A 419 19.61 8.86 9.22
C ASN A 419 18.56 8.17 10.12
N THR A 420 17.46 8.85 10.43
CA THR A 420 16.36 8.29 11.24
C THR A 420 15.77 7.05 10.61
N MET A 421 15.48 7.09 9.30
CA MET A 421 14.91 5.95 8.59
C MET A 421 15.94 4.85 8.37
N ASP A 422 17.18 5.18 8.01
CA ASP A 422 18.22 4.20 7.68
C ASP A 422 18.73 3.44 8.90
N VAL A 423 19.09 4.16 9.96
CA VAL A 423 19.46 3.54 11.25
C VAL A 423 18.22 2.90 11.86
N GLY A 424 17.07 3.57 11.83
CA GLY A 424 15.82 3.05 12.36
C GLY A 424 15.39 1.74 11.71
N ARG A 425 15.62 1.54 10.41
CA ARG A 425 15.31 0.27 9.71
C ARG A 425 16.13 -0.91 10.26
N ALA A 426 17.37 -0.66 10.68
CA ALA A 426 18.24 -1.67 11.28
C ALA A 426 17.92 -1.90 12.77
N VAL A 427 17.60 -0.84 13.51
CA VAL A 427 17.44 -0.87 14.97
C VAL A 427 16.01 -1.21 15.41
N LEU A 428 15.00 -0.70 14.69
CA LEU A 428 13.59 -0.83 15.05
C LEU A 428 12.99 -2.10 14.42
N VAL A 429 13.04 -3.16 15.21
CA VAL A 429 12.61 -4.53 14.88
C VAL A 429 11.09 -4.61 14.74
N GLN A 430 10.60 -5.39 13.77
CA GLN A 430 9.18 -5.69 13.57
C GLN A 430 8.92 -7.18 13.81
N THR A 431 7.88 -7.48 14.57
CA THR A 431 7.50 -8.85 14.95
C THR A 431 6.19 -9.31 14.30
N GLU A 432 5.43 -8.39 13.71
CA GLU A 432 4.15 -8.66 13.05
C GLU A 432 4.09 -7.98 11.66
N PRO A 433 3.29 -8.51 10.72
CA PRO A 433 3.22 -7.97 9.36
C PRO A 433 2.50 -6.61 9.30
N ARG A 434 2.94 -5.75 8.38
CA ARG A 434 2.35 -4.41 8.10
C ARG A 434 2.33 -3.47 9.31
N THR A 435 3.30 -3.63 10.21
CA THR A 435 3.51 -2.73 11.33
C THR A 435 4.56 -1.68 11.05
N ARG A 436 5.19 -1.67 9.87
CA ARG A 436 6.13 -0.63 9.47
C ARG A 436 5.63 0.11 8.24
N LEU A 437 5.51 1.43 8.35
CA LEU A 437 5.23 2.36 7.27
C LEU A 437 6.39 3.36 7.18
N ASP A 438 6.89 3.62 5.98
CA ASP A 438 7.98 4.59 5.77
C ASP A 438 7.84 5.31 4.43
N ALA A 439 8.87 6.09 4.10
CA ALA A 439 8.99 6.89 2.88
C ALA A 439 8.84 6.08 1.56
N GLY A 440 8.84 4.74 1.64
CA GLY A 440 8.34 3.88 0.58
C GLY A 440 9.21 3.85 -0.67
N THR A 441 8.57 3.93 -1.84
CA THR A 441 9.28 3.82 -3.13
C THR A 441 9.96 5.12 -3.56
N TRP A 442 9.38 6.27 -3.28
CA TRP A 442 9.93 7.56 -3.68
C TRP A 442 10.82 8.23 -2.63
N GLY A 443 10.96 7.65 -1.43
CA GLY A 443 11.68 8.33 -0.36
C GLY A 443 10.97 9.62 0.05
N THR A 444 9.63 9.61 0.03
CA THR A 444 8.80 10.78 0.29
C THR A 444 8.87 11.19 1.76
N MET A 445 9.28 12.42 2.02
CA MET A 445 9.20 13.07 3.33
C MET A 445 7.85 13.79 3.47
N GLY A 446 7.31 13.83 4.68
CA GLY A 446 5.98 14.36 4.98
C GLY A 446 4.87 13.31 4.99
N ILE A 447 5.20 12.02 5.00
CA ILE A 447 4.22 10.94 5.16
C ILE A 447 3.88 10.69 6.63
N GLY A 448 4.73 11.10 7.58
CA GLY A 448 4.71 10.70 8.99
C GLY A 448 3.33 10.71 9.65
N LEU A 449 2.81 11.89 9.98
CA LEU A 449 1.54 12.01 10.70
C LEU A 449 0.33 11.52 9.89
N GLY A 450 0.33 11.72 8.57
CA GLY A 450 -0.72 11.18 7.70
C GLY A 450 -0.82 9.65 7.80
N TYR A 451 0.31 8.95 7.74
CA TYR A 451 0.36 7.50 7.94
C TYR A 451 0.03 7.09 9.38
N CYS A 452 0.35 7.92 10.38
CA CYS A 452 -0.03 7.64 11.77
C CYS A 452 -1.55 7.65 11.95
N ILE A 453 -2.22 8.67 11.41
CA ILE A 453 -3.68 8.79 11.44
C ILE A 453 -4.31 7.63 10.67
N ALA A 454 -3.76 7.28 9.50
CA ALA A 454 -4.21 6.11 8.74
C ALA A 454 -4.10 4.80 9.54
N ALA A 455 -2.98 4.60 10.25
CA ALA A 455 -2.76 3.44 11.10
C ALA A 455 -3.74 3.38 12.27
N ALA A 456 -3.98 4.50 12.94
CA ALA A 456 -4.94 4.59 14.04
C ALA A 456 -6.38 4.31 13.57
N VAL A 457 -6.74 4.79 12.38
CA VAL A 457 -8.05 4.54 11.74
C VAL A 457 -8.18 3.08 11.30
N ALA A 458 -7.15 2.50 10.68
CA ALA A 458 -7.15 1.14 10.17
C ALA A 458 -7.03 0.06 11.25
N SER A 459 -6.45 0.40 12.41
CA SER A 459 -6.25 -0.53 13.53
C SER A 459 -6.55 0.14 14.88
N PRO A 460 -7.84 0.41 15.17
CA PRO A 460 -8.24 1.04 16.42
C PRO A 460 -7.73 0.25 17.62
N GLY A 461 -7.14 0.95 18.59
CA GLY A 461 -6.60 0.37 19.82
C GLY A 461 -5.19 -0.22 19.70
N ARG A 462 -4.60 -0.27 18.50
CA ARG A 462 -3.17 -0.61 18.32
C ARG A 462 -2.33 0.64 18.47
N LEU A 463 -1.25 0.57 19.27
CA LEU A 463 -0.34 1.70 19.44
C LEU A 463 0.31 2.07 18.10
N VAL A 464 0.33 3.36 17.79
CA VAL A 464 1.04 3.93 16.64
C VAL A 464 2.18 4.80 17.15
N VAL A 465 3.37 4.61 16.62
CA VAL A 465 4.57 5.35 17.02
C VAL A 465 5.22 5.96 15.78
N ALA A 466 5.36 7.28 15.78
CA ALA A 466 6.12 8.02 14.77
C ALA A 466 7.56 8.21 15.24
N VAL A 467 8.53 7.71 14.46
CA VAL A 467 9.96 7.94 14.69
C VAL A 467 10.51 8.73 13.52
N GLU A 468 10.44 10.05 13.67
CA GLU A 468 10.66 11.00 12.59
C GLU A 468 12.00 11.74 12.72
N GLY A 469 12.68 11.92 11.60
CA GLY A 469 13.69 12.97 11.49
C GLY A 469 13.04 14.35 11.63
N ASP A 470 13.74 15.29 12.25
CA ASP A 470 13.25 16.64 12.48
C ASP A 470 12.82 17.36 11.19
N ASN A 471 13.55 17.17 10.09
CA ASN A 471 13.17 17.71 8.79
C ASN A 471 11.92 17.01 8.22
N GLY A 472 11.81 15.68 8.35
CA GLY A 472 10.64 14.91 7.92
C GLY A 472 9.36 15.37 8.60
N PHE A 473 9.41 15.46 9.93
CA PHE A 473 8.29 15.91 10.76
C PHE A 473 7.73 17.27 10.35
N ARG A 474 8.60 18.22 9.93
CA ARG A 474 8.16 19.58 9.57
C ARG A 474 7.25 19.63 8.35
N PHE A 475 7.30 18.66 7.44
CA PHE A 475 6.48 18.65 6.23
C PHE A 475 4.97 18.52 6.54
N ASN A 476 4.61 17.88 7.65
CA ASN A 476 3.21 17.66 8.03
C ASN A 476 2.92 17.94 9.52
N ALA A 477 3.80 18.63 10.25
CA ALA A 477 3.69 18.87 11.69
C ALA A 477 2.35 19.48 12.15
N MET A 478 1.64 20.19 11.26
CA MET A 478 0.33 20.74 11.57
C MET A 478 -0.76 19.68 11.79
N GLU A 479 -0.54 18.46 11.29
CA GLU A 479 -1.47 17.34 11.51
C GLU A 479 -1.39 16.76 12.92
N VAL A 480 -0.53 17.27 13.81
CA VAL A 480 -0.58 16.93 15.26
C VAL A 480 -1.93 17.31 15.88
N GLU A 481 -2.64 18.28 15.29
CA GLU A 481 -3.96 18.70 15.74
C GLU A 481 -5.08 17.72 15.36
N VAL A 482 -4.85 16.84 14.39
CA VAL A 482 -5.81 15.83 13.89
C VAL A 482 -5.73 14.56 14.73
#